data_AF-A0A8D2LC08-F1
#
_entry.id   AF-A0A8D2LC08-F1
#
_cell.length_a   1.000
_cell.length_b   1.000
_cell.length_c   1.000
_cell.angle_alpha   90.00
_cell.angle_beta   90.00
_cell.angle_gamma   90.00
#
_symmetry.space_group_name_H-M   'P 1'
#
loop_
_entity.id
_entity.type
_entity.pdbx_description
1 polymer ?
#
loop_
_entity_poly.entity_id
_entity_poly.type
_entity_poly.pdbx_seq_one_letter_code
_entity_poly.pdbx_strand_id
1 'polypeptide(L)'
;MEGKISSGPEAGRRGLVRKILGGEPGSSDEWRQRFRQFHYQEAEGPREVCSRLHELCLQWLKPERRTKTQMLDLVILEQFLAVLPLEIESWVRECRPETSSEAVALAEGFLLMQAEEKEQVREFLPGYLLIY
;
A
#
# COMPACT_ATOMS: atom_id res chain seq x y z
N MET A 1 -33.11 -43.84 -30.52
CA MET A 1 -31.89 -44.38 -29.90
C MET A 1 -30.77 -44.05 -30.86
N GLU A 2 -29.79 -43.19 -30.62
CA GLU A 2 -29.11 -42.68 -29.42
C GLU A 2 -28.75 -41.20 -29.73
N GLY A 3 -28.80 -40.20 -28.85
CA GLY A 3 -28.29 -40.18 -27.49
C GLY A 3 -26.82 -39.74 -27.49
N LYS A 4 -26.49 -38.48 -27.80
CA LYS A 4 -25.23 -37.82 -27.37
C LYS A 4 -25.41 -36.33 -27.15
N ILE A 5 -25.55 -35.99 -25.87
CA ILE A 5 -25.30 -34.67 -25.30
C ILE A 5 -23.78 -34.59 -25.09
N SER A 6 -23.12 -33.58 -25.64
CA SER A 6 -21.74 -33.22 -25.29
C SER A 6 -21.61 -31.73 -25.61
N SER A 7 -22.02 -30.86 -24.69
CA SER A 7 -21.14 -30.31 -23.65
C SER A 7 -19.89 -29.69 -24.28
N GLY A 8 -19.93 -28.37 -24.44
CA GLY A 8 -18.74 -27.60 -24.82
C GLY A 8 -17.70 -27.58 -23.69
N PRO A 9 -16.51 -27.06 -24.01
CA PRO A 9 -15.78 -26.29 -23.01
C PRO A 9 -15.35 -24.94 -23.60
N GLU A 10 -16.09 -23.89 -23.23
CA GLU A 10 -15.52 -22.56 -23.03
C GLU A 10 -14.55 -22.63 -21.85
N ALA A 11 -13.27 -22.85 -22.11
CA ALA A 11 -12.24 -22.73 -21.08
C ALA A 11 -10.85 -22.56 -21.69
N GLY A 12 -10.61 -21.43 -22.37
CA GLY A 12 -9.30 -21.14 -22.97
C GLY A 12 -8.71 -19.77 -22.65
N ARG A 13 -9.40 -18.92 -21.88
CA ARG A 13 -9.00 -17.52 -21.63
C ARG A 13 -8.66 -17.21 -20.17
N ARG A 14 -8.17 -18.19 -19.41
CA ARG A 14 -7.86 -18.02 -17.97
C ARG A 14 -6.41 -18.28 -17.55
N GLY A 15 -5.47 -18.40 -18.48
CA GLY A 15 -4.07 -18.73 -18.15
C GLY A 15 -3.03 -17.65 -18.44
N LEU A 16 -3.28 -16.75 -19.39
CA LEU A 16 -2.22 -15.87 -19.93
C LEU A 16 -2.14 -14.48 -19.27
N VAL A 17 -2.78 -14.29 -18.12
CA VAL A 17 -2.73 -13.01 -17.37
C VAL A 17 -1.71 -13.03 -16.24
N ARG A 18 -0.89 -14.08 -16.13
CA ARG A 18 0.23 -14.16 -15.16
C ARG A 18 1.59 -13.76 -15.72
N LYS A 19 1.63 -13.13 -16.91
CA LYS A 19 2.89 -12.72 -17.55
C LYS A 19 2.94 -11.23 -17.91
N ILE A 20 2.34 -10.38 -17.08
CA ILE A 20 2.53 -8.92 -17.12
C ILE A 20 2.54 -8.37 -15.68
N LEU A 21 3.49 -8.82 -14.88
CA LEU A 21 3.98 -8.04 -13.75
C LEU A 21 5.50 -8.10 -13.83
N GLY A 22 6.01 -7.53 -14.93
CA GLY A 22 7.35 -6.96 -14.90
C GLY A 22 7.28 -5.84 -13.87
N GLY A 23 7.58 -6.19 -12.62
CA GLY A 23 7.83 -5.20 -11.59
C GLY A 23 8.95 -4.33 -12.11
N GLU A 24 8.62 -3.07 -12.37
CA GLU A 24 9.59 -2.00 -12.56
C GLU A 24 10.68 -2.14 -11.48
N PRO A 25 11.96 -1.91 -11.84
CA PRO A 25 13.08 -2.15 -10.94
C PRO A 25 12.94 -1.31 -9.67
N GLY A 26 12.54 -1.95 -8.57
CA GLY A 26 12.50 -1.38 -7.23
C GLY A 26 11.59 -0.17 -7.09
N SER A 27 10.32 -0.38 -6.74
CA SER A 27 9.47 0.72 -6.30
C SER A 27 10.16 1.49 -5.16
N SER A 28 9.90 2.79 -5.03
CA SER A 28 10.46 3.62 -3.95
C SER A 28 10.24 2.98 -2.57
N ASP A 29 9.18 2.17 -2.44
CA ASP A 29 8.83 1.45 -1.22
C ASP A 29 9.67 0.19 -0.97
N GLU A 30 10.16 -0.50 -1.99
CA GLU A 30 11.08 -1.63 -1.79
C GLU A 30 12.42 -1.16 -1.19
N TRP A 31 12.95 -0.05 -1.68
CA TRP A 31 14.16 0.56 -1.12
C TRP A 31 13.95 1.09 0.29
N ARG A 32 12.78 1.68 0.56
CA ARG A 32 12.35 2.09 1.89
C ARG A 32 12.33 0.92 2.86
N GLN A 33 11.71 -0.19 2.47
CA GLN A 33 11.64 -1.40 3.30
C GLN A 33 13.03 -1.96 3.59
N ARG A 34 13.91 -2.01 2.58
CA ARG A 34 15.31 -2.45 2.79
C ARG A 34 16.08 -1.55 3.74
N PHE A 35 15.88 -0.23 3.67
CA PHE A 35 16.51 0.72 4.60
C PHE A 35 16.05 0.50 6.05
N ARG A 36 14.74 0.28 6.27
CA ARG A 36 14.18 0.08 7.62
C ARG A 36 14.44 -1.32 8.19
N GLN A 37 14.43 -2.34 7.34
CA GLN A 37 14.71 -3.73 7.72
C GLN A 37 16.19 -4.06 7.69
N PHE A 38 17.06 -3.09 7.41
CA PHE A 38 18.50 -3.28 7.49
C PHE A 38 18.88 -3.67 8.92
N HIS A 39 19.64 -4.75 9.07
CA HIS A 39 20.07 -5.27 10.37
C HIS A 39 21.59 -5.27 10.44
N TYR A 40 22.11 -4.90 11.61
CA TYR A 40 23.54 -4.95 11.88
C TYR A 40 24.00 -6.40 11.85
N GLN A 41 24.87 -6.74 10.91
CA GLN A 41 25.55 -8.03 10.89
C GLN A 41 26.89 -7.87 11.60
N GLU A 42 27.16 -8.69 12.62
CA GLU A 42 28.44 -8.62 13.38
C GLU A 42 29.68 -8.81 12.48
N ALA A 43 29.52 -9.47 11.33
CA ALA A 43 30.56 -9.62 10.31
C ALA A 43 30.86 -8.32 9.55
N GLU A 44 29.96 -7.34 9.55
CA GLU A 44 30.11 -6.06 8.89
C GLU A 44 30.53 -5.02 9.92
N GLY A 45 31.68 -4.39 9.73
CA GLY A 45 32.14 -3.31 10.61
C GLY A 45 31.17 -2.13 10.60
N PRO A 46 31.16 -1.28 11.65
CA PRO A 46 30.23 -0.15 11.75
C PRO A 46 30.34 0.85 10.59
N ARG A 47 31.52 0.94 9.97
CA ARG A 47 31.76 1.76 8.77
C ARG A 47 30.99 1.21 7.56
N GLU A 48 31.08 -0.09 7.32
CA GLU A 48 30.40 -0.78 6.22
C GLU A 48 28.88 -0.68 6.35
N VAL A 49 28.38 -0.88 7.58
CA VAL A 49 26.96 -0.71 7.92
C VAL A 49 26.49 0.71 7.63
N CYS A 50 27.27 1.71 8.03
CA CYS A 50 26.96 3.11 7.76
C CYS A 50 26.95 3.42 6.24
N SER A 51 27.96 2.93 5.50
CA SER A 51 28.02 3.09 4.04
C SER A 51 26.81 2.47 3.34
N ARG A 52 26.41 1.25 3.72
CA ARG A 52 25.23 0.58 3.16
C ARG A 52 23.92 1.29 3.48
N LEU A 53 23.75 1.75 4.72
CA LEU A 53 22.58 2.56 5.08
C LEU A 53 22.51 3.85 4.25
N HIS A 54 23.66 4.48 3.99
CA HIS A 54 23.73 5.67 3.16
C HIS A 54 23.30 5.37 1.72
N GLU A 55 23.82 4.29 1.10
CA GLU A 55 23.41 3.85 -0.24
C GLU A 55 21.91 3.55 -0.33
N LEU A 56 21.36 2.83 0.65
CA LEU A 56 19.93 2.53 0.72
C LEU A 56 19.08 3.81 0.84
N CYS A 57 19.53 4.77 1.65
CA CYS A 57 18.87 6.07 1.80
C CYS A 57 18.88 6.86 0.48
N LEU A 58 20.01 6.87 -0.24
CA LEU A 58 20.12 7.50 -1.56
C LEU A 58 19.18 6.85 -2.56
N GLN A 59 19.10 5.52 -2.61
CA GLN A 59 18.19 4.81 -3.53
C GLN A 59 16.71 5.01 -3.18
N TRP A 60 16.38 5.12 -1.90
CA TRP A 60 15.02 5.39 -1.44
C TRP A 60 14.59 6.83 -1.74
N LEU A 61 15.33 7.82 -1.24
CA LEU A 61 14.96 9.23 -1.35
C LEU A 61 15.31 9.84 -2.71
N LYS A 62 16.27 9.27 -3.44
CA LYS A 62 16.78 9.77 -4.73
C LYS A 62 17.02 11.28 -4.71
N PRO A 63 17.88 11.78 -3.81
CA PRO A 63 18.12 13.22 -3.63
C PRO A 63 18.60 13.92 -4.91
N GLU A 64 19.15 13.17 -5.88
CA GLU A 64 19.54 13.69 -7.20
C GLU A 64 18.34 14.13 -8.04
N ARG A 65 17.16 13.57 -7.77
CA ARG A 65 15.91 13.82 -8.52
C ARG A 65 14.84 14.52 -7.69
N ARG A 66 15.01 14.59 -6.36
CA ARG A 66 14.00 15.12 -5.43
C ARG A 66 14.52 16.31 -4.66
N THR A 67 13.65 17.31 -4.48
CA THR A 67 13.94 18.45 -3.59
C THR A 67 13.89 18.01 -2.13
N LYS A 68 14.50 18.81 -1.24
CA LYS A 68 14.43 18.59 0.22
C LYS A 68 12.99 18.41 0.72
N THR A 69 12.05 19.19 0.20
CA THR A 69 10.64 19.11 0.58
C THR A 69 10.00 17.80 0.13
N GLN A 70 10.28 17.33 -1.08
CA GLN A 70 9.80 16.03 -1.58
C GLN A 70 10.40 14.86 -0.78
N MET A 71 11.66 14.95 -0.36
CA MET A 71 12.26 13.94 0.51
C MET A 71 11.58 13.88 1.88
N LEU A 72 11.31 15.05 2.48
CA LEU A 72 10.57 15.13 3.74
C LEU A 72 9.15 14.58 3.58
N ASP A 73 8.50 14.89 2.47
CA ASP A 73 7.16 14.40 2.17
C ASP A 73 7.10 12.87 2.11
N LEU A 74 8.11 12.20 1.53
CA LEU A 74 8.19 10.74 1.54
C LEU A 74 8.34 10.15 2.94
N VAL A 75 9.08 10.81 3.83
CA VAL A 75 9.24 10.38 5.23
C VAL A 75 7.94 10.59 5.99
N ILE A 76 7.26 11.72 5.76
CA ILE A 76 5.96 12.01 6.36
C ILE A 76 4.93 10.99 5.89
N LEU A 77 4.89 10.68 4.59
CA LEU A 77 4.00 9.68 4.02
C LEU A 77 4.22 8.30 4.66
N GLU A 78 5.46 7.87 4.83
CA GLU A 78 5.77 6.62 5.54
C GLU A 78 5.20 6.62 6.96
N GLN A 79 5.48 7.68 7.71
CA GLN A 79 5.02 7.79 9.09
C GLN A 79 3.50 7.87 9.16
N PHE A 80 2.86 8.58 8.23
CA PHE A 80 1.42 8.71 8.13
C PHE A 80 0.75 7.36 7.91
N LEU A 81 1.24 6.56 6.96
CA LEU A 81 0.72 5.21 6.74
C LEU A 81 0.91 4.31 7.98
N ALA A 82 2.01 4.46 8.71
CA ALA A 82 2.29 3.64 9.89
C ALA A 82 1.45 4.01 11.13
N VAL A 83 0.90 5.22 11.21
CA VAL A 83 0.03 5.65 12.34
C VAL A 83 -1.46 5.46 12.07
N LEU A 84 -1.83 5.22 10.81
CA LEU A 84 -3.22 4.99 10.45
C LEU A 84 -3.73 3.64 11.01
N PRO A 85 -5.02 3.56 11.38
CA PRO A 85 -5.68 2.28 11.64
C PRO A 85 -5.60 1.35 10.43
N LEU A 86 -5.52 0.05 10.68
CA LEU A 86 -5.29 -0.98 9.65
C LEU A 86 -6.31 -0.91 8.50
N GLU A 87 -7.56 -0.57 8.80
CA GLU A 87 -8.63 -0.44 7.81
C GLU A 87 -8.35 0.70 6.82
N ILE A 88 -7.93 1.85 7.33
CA ILE A 88 -7.62 3.04 6.53
C ILE A 88 -6.30 2.83 5.80
N GLU A 89 -5.28 2.33 6.51
CA GLU A 89 -3.97 2.06 5.96
C GLU A 89 -4.05 1.11 4.76
N SER A 90 -4.79 0.00 4.89
CA SER A 90 -4.97 -0.97 3.80
C SER A 90 -5.53 -0.30 2.55
N TRP A 91 -6.59 0.49 2.72
CA TRP A 91 -7.25 1.17 1.60
C TRP A 91 -6.33 2.21 0.95
N VAL A 92 -5.66 3.04 1.76
CA VAL A 92 -4.72 4.05 1.25
C VAL A 92 -3.53 3.38 0.56
N ARG A 93 -3.01 2.26 1.08
CA ARG A 93 -1.90 1.50 0.45
C ARG A 93 -2.27 0.90 -0.90
N GLU A 94 -3.52 0.49 -1.11
CA GLU A 94 -3.99 -0.02 -2.40
C GLU A 94 -3.88 1.03 -3.51
N CYS A 95 -4.15 2.30 -3.17
CA CYS A 95 -4.03 3.43 -4.09
C CYS A 95 -2.58 3.88 -4.35
N ARG A 96 -1.60 3.39 -3.58
CA ARG A 96 -0.16 3.71 -3.69
C ARG A 96 0.13 5.22 -3.82
N PRO A 97 -0.22 6.03 -2.81
CA PRO A 97 0.03 7.46 -2.85
C PRO A 97 1.53 7.75 -2.98
N GLU A 98 1.87 8.76 -3.78
CA GLU A 98 3.26 9.21 -3.94
C GLU A 98 3.61 10.35 -2.97
N THR A 99 2.59 11.00 -2.40
CA THR A 99 2.73 12.16 -1.51
C THR A 99 1.89 12.05 -0.25
N SER A 100 2.29 12.74 0.83
CA SER A 100 1.49 12.77 2.06
C SER A 100 0.12 13.40 1.85
N SER A 101 0.05 14.44 1.00
CA SER A 101 -1.20 15.11 0.63
C SER A 101 -2.19 14.16 -0.03
N GLU A 102 -1.71 13.32 -0.95
CA GLU A 102 -2.55 12.31 -1.61
C GLU A 102 -3.05 11.26 -0.62
N ALA A 103 -2.17 10.77 0.26
CA ALA A 103 -2.54 9.80 1.29
C ALA A 103 -3.59 10.36 2.27
N VAL A 104 -3.49 11.65 2.63
CA VAL A 104 -4.48 12.31 3.48
C VAL A 104 -5.82 12.43 2.77
N ALA A 105 -5.85 12.90 1.51
CA ALA A 105 -7.10 13.00 0.74
C ALA A 105 -7.79 11.64 0.59
N LEU A 106 -7.01 10.58 0.40
CA LEU A 106 -7.49 9.20 0.38
C LEU A 106 -8.07 8.79 1.74
N ALA A 107 -7.34 9.00 2.84
CA ALA A 107 -7.81 8.65 4.17
C ALA A 107 -9.10 9.40 4.55
N GLU A 108 -9.19 10.69 4.24
CA GLU A 108 -10.39 11.51 4.45
C GLU A 108 -11.57 11.01 3.62
N GLY A 109 -11.35 10.67 2.34
CA GLY A 109 -12.37 10.08 1.48
C GLY A 109 -12.93 8.77 2.05
N PHE A 110 -12.08 7.90 2.59
CA PHE A 110 -12.51 6.67 3.25
C PHE A 110 -13.33 6.93 4.51
N LEU A 111 -12.93 7.91 5.34
CA LEU A 111 -13.66 8.28 6.54
C LEU A 111 -15.05 8.88 6.23
N LEU A 112 -15.15 9.68 5.17
CA LEU A 112 -16.43 10.23 4.70
C LEU A 112 -17.38 9.12 4.26
N MET A 113 -16.91 8.17 3.42
CA MET A 113 -17.71 7.02 3.01
C MET A 113 -18.19 6.21 4.23
N GLN A 114 -17.32 5.95 5.20
CA GLN A 114 -17.72 5.24 6.43
C GLN A 114 -18.68 6.04 7.32
N ALA A 115 -18.62 7.37 7.31
CA ALA A 115 -19.56 8.20 8.04
C ALA A 115 -20.96 8.17 7.41
N GLU A 116 -21.04 8.28 6.08
CA GLU A 116 -22.30 8.21 5.33
C GLU A 116 -22.99 6.84 5.49
N GLU A 117 -22.22 5.75 5.52
CA GLU A 117 -22.74 4.40 5.73
C GLU A 117 -23.30 4.23 7.16
N LYS A 118 -22.65 4.83 8.16
CA LYS A 118 -23.13 4.83 9.56
C LYS A 118 -24.36 5.71 9.77
N GLU A 119 -24.48 6.83 9.07
CA GLU A 119 -25.67 7.67 9.13
C GLU A 119 -26.87 6.99 8.48
N GLN A 120 -26.68 6.34 7.32
CA GLN A 120 -27.74 5.54 6.68
C GLN A 120 -28.20 4.40 7.61
N VAL A 121 -27.29 3.64 8.23
CA VAL A 121 -27.68 2.57 9.16
C VAL A 121 -28.39 3.11 10.41
N ARG A 122 -28.02 4.29 10.91
CA ARG A 122 -28.73 4.96 12.02
C ARG A 122 -30.12 5.43 11.62
N GLU A 123 -30.29 5.91 10.40
CA GLU A 123 -31.59 6.33 9.88
C GLU A 123 -32.52 5.13 9.63
N PHE A 124 -31.97 3.97 9.25
CA PHE A 124 -32.73 2.74 9.03
C PHE A 124 -33.02 1.93 10.31
N LEU A 125 -32.31 2.14 11.43
CA LEU A 125 -32.53 1.44 12.70
C LEU A 125 -32.60 2.38 13.93
N PRO A 126 -33.53 3.34 14.00
CA PRO A 126 -33.64 4.27 15.13
C PRO A 126 -34.10 3.62 16.45
N GLY A 127 -34.52 2.36 16.45
CA GLY A 127 -35.22 1.71 17.58
C GLY A 127 -34.52 0.52 18.26
N TYR A 128 -33.35 0.06 17.80
CA TYR A 128 -32.74 -1.19 18.30
C TYR A 128 -31.68 -1.01 19.41
N LEU A 129 -31.44 0.22 19.89
CA LEU A 129 -30.42 0.51 20.90
C LEU A 129 -30.94 0.72 22.34
N LEU A 130 -32.21 0.42 22.63
CA LEU A 130 -32.82 0.56 23.97
C LEU A 130 -33.36 -0.74 24.55
N ILE A 131 -32.52 -1.79 24.61
CA ILE A 131 -32.73 -2.93 25.52
C ILE A 131 -31.38 -3.55 25.89
N TYR A 132 -30.67 -2.91 26.82
CA TYR A 132 -29.74 -3.55 27.76
C TYR A 132 -29.78 -2.79 29.09
#